data_AF-A0A1Q5THT0-F1
#
_entry.id   AF-A0A1Q5THT0-F1
#
_cell.length_a   1.000
_cell.length_b   1.000
_cell.length_c   1.000
_cell.angle_alpha   90.00
_cell.angle_beta   90.00
_cell.angle_gamma   90.00
#
_symmetry.space_group_name_H-M   'P 1'
#
loop_
_entity.id
_entity.type
_entity.pdbx_description
1 polymer ?
#
loop_
_entity_poly.entity_id
_entity_poly.type
_entity_poly.pdbx_seq_one_letter_code
_entity_poly.pdbx_strand_id
1 'polypeptide(L)'
;MNDTNEKGKNRKNKKPADYFIPYKTTYDLRLSKKEPNLINILIQIQGYEYGFFTVLGVRPLSQRSDGKSNAIYVVRCRCGKYAVRTLKAIKNPNNVNDMCVHCQHLFSQRRKAIFRTTGNDVDLSELTGIKCKTPLEIKE
;
A
#
# COMPACT_ATOMS: atom_id res chain seq x y z
N MET A 1 17.71 -49.78 -11.20
CA MET A 1 16.25 -49.94 -11.16
C MET A 1 15.81 -49.89 -9.71
N ASN A 2 15.05 -48.86 -9.34
CA ASN A 2 14.08 -48.83 -8.24
C ASN A 2 13.37 -47.47 -8.33
N ASP A 3 12.31 -47.47 -9.14
CA ASP A 3 11.27 -46.45 -9.12
C ASP A 3 10.39 -46.61 -7.88
N THR A 4 10.22 -45.55 -7.12
CA THR A 4 8.96 -45.28 -6.39
C THR A 4 8.78 -43.77 -6.19
N ASN A 5 8.00 -43.19 -7.09
CA ASN A 5 6.80 -42.37 -6.88
C ASN A 5 6.76 -41.26 -5.82
N GLU A 6 6.61 -40.05 -6.37
CA GLU A 6 5.61 -39.01 -6.05
C GLU A 6 5.46 -38.51 -4.59
N LYS A 7 5.55 -37.18 -4.43
CA LYS A 7 4.36 -36.31 -4.45
C LYS A 7 4.75 -34.85 -4.29
N GLY A 8 4.48 -34.09 -5.34
CA GLY A 8 4.69 -32.66 -5.40
C GLY A 8 3.96 -31.90 -4.28
N LYS A 9 4.66 -30.96 -3.66
CA LYS A 9 4.02 -29.80 -3.03
C LYS A 9 4.24 -28.60 -3.92
N ASN A 10 3.54 -28.60 -5.06
CA ASN A 10 3.18 -27.37 -5.74
C ASN A 10 2.51 -26.47 -4.71
N ARG A 11 3.26 -25.52 -4.15
CA ARG A 11 2.73 -24.46 -3.30
C ARG A 11 1.77 -23.69 -4.19
N LYS A 12 0.48 -24.04 -4.13
CA LYS A 12 -0.60 -23.30 -4.77
C LYS A 12 -0.38 -21.84 -4.39
N ASN A 13 0.06 -21.03 -5.35
CA ASN A 13 0.11 -19.59 -5.23
C ASN A 13 -1.31 -19.14 -4.92
N LYS A 14 -1.62 -19.01 -3.62
CA LYS A 14 -2.91 -18.48 -3.17
C LYS A 14 -3.01 -17.10 -3.81
N LYS A 15 -3.92 -16.95 -4.77
CA LYS A 15 -4.26 -15.67 -5.37
C LYS A 15 -4.49 -14.70 -4.19
N PRO A 16 -3.77 -13.56 -4.09
CA PRO A 16 -4.03 -12.60 -3.03
C PRO A 16 -5.33 -11.88 -3.40
N ALA A 17 -6.46 -12.51 -3.11
CA ALA A 17 -7.72 -11.80 -2.97
C ALA A 17 -7.49 -10.75 -1.88
N ASP A 18 -7.79 -9.49 -2.14
CA ASP A 18 -8.50 -8.48 -1.34
C ASP A 18 -8.66 -8.68 0.19
N TYR A 19 -7.73 -9.36 0.86
CA TYR A 19 -7.81 -9.67 2.27
C TYR A 19 -7.45 -8.42 3.06
N PHE A 20 -8.36 -8.06 3.96
CA PHE A 20 -8.12 -7.17 5.07
C PHE A 20 -6.72 -7.41 5.64
N ILE A 21 -5.91 -6.36 5.70
CA ILE A 21 -4.59 -6.41 6.32
C ILE A 21 -4.77 -5.98 7.77
N PRO A 22 -4.53 -6.85 8.77
CA PRO A 22 -4.63 -6.45 10.17
C PRO A 22 -3.70 -5.26 10.44
N TYR A 23 -4.24 -4.26 11.15
CA TYR A 23 -3.50 -3.07 11.56
C TYR A 23 -3.81 -2.70 13.01
N LYS A 24 -2.87 -1.97 13.61
CA LYS A 24 -3.01 -1.30 14.90
C LYS A 24 -3.04 0.19 14.66
N THR A 25 -4.04 0.84 15.22
CA THR A 25 -4.18 2.29 15.24
C THR A 25 -3.29 2.91 16.31
N THR A 26 -3.21 4.25 16.34
CA THR A 26 -2.58 4.97 17.44
C THR A 26 -3.17 4.61 18.80
N TYR A 27 -4.49 4.43 18.87
CA TYR A 27 -5.19 4.03 20.08
C TYR A 27 -4.71 2.66 20.59
N ASP A 28 -4.65 1.67 19.71
CA ASP A 28 -4.19 0.31 20.04
C ASP A 28 -2.73 0.30 20.54
N LEU A 29 -1.87 1.11 19.93
CA LEU A 29 -0.47 1.22 20.33
C LEU A 29 -0.33 1.92 21.69
N ARG A 30 -1.06 3.02 21.92
CA ARG A 30 -1.06 3.76 23.20
C ARG A 30 -1.49 2.88 24.36
N LEU A 31 -2.55 2.07 24.18
CA LEU A 31 -3.00 1.10 25.20
C LEU A 31 -1.91 0.10 25.57
N SER A 32 -1.15 -0.38 24.57
CA SER A 32 -0.07 -1.33 24.81
C SER A 32 1.20 -0.70 25.41
N LYS A 33 1.33 0.64 25.39
CA LYS A 33 2.53 1.40 25.77
C LYS A 33 3.82 0.92 25.06
N LYS A 34 3.70 0.35 23.86
CA LYS A 34 4.83 -0.15 23.05
C LYS A 34 5.18 0.84 21.94
N GLU A 35 6.47 0.94 21.61
CA GLU A 35 7.00 1.71 20.45
C GLU A 35 6.65 3.21 20.46
N PRO A 36 7.14 4.02 21.42
CA PRO A 36 6.77 5.43 21.56
C PRO A 36 7.05 6.27 20.31
N ASN A 37 8.19 6.05 19.65
CA ASN A 37 8.54 6.76 18.40
C ASN A 37 7.53 6.46 17.28
N LEU A 38 7.06 5.21 17.18
CA LEU A 38 6.07 4.84 16.18
C LEU A 38 4.71 5.47 16.46
N ILE A 39 4.33 5.58 17.74
CA ILE A 39 3.12 6.28 18.16
C ILE A 39 3.17 7.75 17.72
N ASN A 40 4.27 8.46 17.99
CA ASN A 40 4.44 9.88 17.65
C ASN A 40 4.32 10.12 16.13
N ILE A 41 4.92 9.25 15.32
CA ILE A 41 4.80 9.32 13.87
C ILE A 41 3.37 8.98 13.43
N LEU A 42 2.80 7.89 13.96
CA LEU A 42 1.48 7.42 13.52
C LEU A 42 0.36 8.42 13.84
N ILE A 43 0.45 9.16 14.95
CA ILE A 43 -0.49 10.24 15.29
C ILE A 43 -0.56 11.30 14.20
N GLN A 44 0.57 11.63 13.59
CA GLN A 44 0.65 12.70 12.59
C GLN A 44 0.16 12.26 11.21
N ILE A 45 0.22 10.96 10.92
CA ILE A 45 -0.07 10.45 9.57
C ILE A 45 -1.34 9.58 9.51
N GLN A 46 -1.89 9.13 10.64
CA GLN A 46 -3.13 8.35 10.63
C GLN A 46 -4.27 9.22 10.11
N GLY A 47 -5.02 8.71 9.13
CA GLY A 47 -6.06 9.44 8.41
C GLY A 47 -5.54 10.33 7.28
N TYR A 48 -4.22 10.47 7.10
CA TYR A 48 -3.67 11.23 5.98
C TYR A 48 -4.02 10.55 4.64
N GLU A 49 -4.54 11.35 3.72
CA GLU A 49 -4.94 10.95 2.39
C GLU A 49 -3.94 11.44 1.34
N TYR A 50 -3.51 10.55 0.44
CA TYR A 50 -2.66 10.90 -0.69
C TYR A 50 -2.90 9.93 -1.84
N GLY A 51 -2.92 10.45 -3.08
CA GLY A 51 -3.30 9.66 -4.25
C GLY A 51 -4.63 8.94 -4.02
N PHE A 52 -4.59 7.61 -4.09
CA PHE A 52 -5.77 6.77 -3.82
C PHE A 52 -5.78 6.19 -2.40
N PHE A 53 -4.82 6.51 -1.55
CA PHE A 53 -4.62 5.89 -0.25
C PHE A 53 -5.01 6.77 0.92
N THR A 54 -5.61 6.15 1.93
CA THR A 54 -5.80 6.70 3.28
C THR A 54 -5.00 5.84 4.26
N VAL A 55 -4.18 6.46 5.10
CA VAL A 55 -3.40 5.74 6.12
C VAL A 55 -4.30 5.33 7.29
N LEU A 56 -4.31 4.04 7.64
CA LEU A 56 -5.15 3.50 8.71
C LEU A 56 -4.39 3.22 10.00
N GLY A 57 -3.16 2.71 9.88
CA GLY A 57 -2.42 2.21 11.04
C GLY A 57 -1.12 1.53 10.64
N VAL A 58 -0.60 0.69 11.54
CA VAL A 58 0.60 -0.10 11.32
C VAL A 58 0.35 -1.58 11.47
N ARG A 59 1.10 -2.43 10.76
CA ARG A 59 0.99 -3.88 10.92
C ARG A 59 1.38 -4.31 12.34
N PRO A 60 0.72 -5.35 12.89
CA PRO A 60 1.14 -5.98 14.13
C PRO A 60 2.60 -6.42 14.07
N LEU A 61 3.33 -6.31 15.19
CA LEU A 61 4.74 -6.68 15.28
C LEU A 61 5.02 -8.10 14.77
N SER A 62 4.14 -9.06 15.09
CA SER A 62 4.23 -10.45 14.61
C SER A 62 4.15 -10.64 13.10
N GLN A 63 3.68 -9.63 12.37
CA GLN A 63 3.58 -9.63 10.92
C GLN A 63 4.63 -8.76 10.23
N ARG A 64 5.47 -8.06 11.02
CA ARG A 64 6.61 -7.31 10.49
C ARG A 64 7.74 -8.31 10.28
N SER A 65 8.33 -8.30 9.09
CA SER A 65 9.50 -9.15 8.82
C SER A 65 10.71 -8.63 9.60
N ASP A 66 11.53 -9.51 10.17
CA ASP A 66 12.76 -9.21 10.92
C ASP A 66 13.91 -8.59 10.08
N GLY A 67 13.60 -7.82 9.03
CA GLY A 67 14.61 -7.07 8.26
C GLY A 67 14.43 -7.04 6.74
N LYS A 68 13.39 -7.65 6.16
CA LYS A 68 13.20 -7.68 4.69
C LYS A 68 12.28 -6.60 4.13
N SER A 69 11.38 -6.04 4.93
CA SER A 69 10.44 -5.02 4.49
C SER A 69 10.15 -4.00 5.58
N ASN A 70 10.54 -2.75 5.32
CA ASN A 70 10.19 -1.58 6.14
C ASN A 70 8.75 -1.09 5.89
N ALA A 71 7.95 -1.84 5.12
CA ALA A 71 6.57 -1.50 4.81
C ALA A 71 5.64 -1.90 5.96
N ILE A 72 5.57 -1.02 6.96
CA ILE A 72 4.78 -1.25 8.17
C ILE A 72 3.42 -0.55 8.14
N TYR A 73 3.24 0.47 7.32
CA TYR A 73 2.03 1.29 7.33
C TYR A 73 0.96 0.66 6.45
N VAL A 74 -0.21 0.43 7.04
CA VAL A 74 -1.38 -0.11 6.35
C VAL A 74 -2.20 1.05 5.82
N VAL A 75 -2.44 1.02 4.51
CA VAL A 75 -3.23 2.00 3.78
C VAL A 75 -4.44 1.33 3.13
N ARG A 76 -5.54 2.05 3.02
CA ARG A 76 -6.73 1.63 2.29
C ARG A 76 -6.86 2.44 1.01
N CYS A 77 -6.97 1.75 -0.11
CA CYS A 77 -7.22 2.37 -1.40
C CYS A 77 -8.69 2.82 -1.51
N ARG A 78 -8.99 3.85 -2.32
CA ARG A 78 -10.37 4.27 -2.63
C ARG A 78 -11.24 3.14 -3.18
N CYS A 79 -10.65 2.14 -3.85
CA CYS A 79 -11.36 0.94 -4.30
C CYS A 79 -11.65 -0.10 -3.19
N GLY A 80 -11.30 0.19 -1.94
CA GLY A 80 -11.50 -0.68 -0.78
C GLY A 80 -10.35 -1.65 -0.47
N LYS A 81 -9.42 -1.86 -1.40
CA LYS A 81 -8.28 -2.78 -1.21
C LYS A 81 -7.25 -2.23 -0.23
N TYR A 82 -6.70 -3.11 0.60
CA TYR A 82 -5.64 -2.77 1.55
C TYR A 82 -4.27 -2.97 0.91
N ALA A 83 -3.32 -2.11 1.26
CA ALA A 83 -1.93 -2.24 0.87
C ALA A 83 -1.00 -1.83 2.02
N VAL A 84 0.27 -2.17 1.89
CA VAL A 84 1.32 -1.77 2.83
C VAL A 84 2.28 -0.81 2.15
N ARG A 85 2.73 0.20 2.91
CA ARG A 85 3.64 1.25 2.44
C ARG A 85 4.69 1.55 3.49
N THR A 86 5.80 2.11 3.02
CA THR A 86 6.87 2.63 3.87
C THR A 86 6.59 4.10 4.20
N LEU A 87 7.14 4.59 5.32
CA LEU A 87 7.04 6.02 5.65
C LEU A 87 7.63 6.89 4.53
N LYS A 88 8.73 6.43 3.92
CA LYS A 88 9.38 7.10 2.79
C LYS A 88 8.41 7.29 1.60
N ALA A 89 7.63 6.26 1.26
CA ALA A 89 6.66 6.35 0.18
C ALA A 89 5.51 7.32 0.51
N ILE A 90 5.07 7.35 1.76
CA ILE A 90 4.01 8.24 2.24
C ILE A 90 4.51 9.70 2.29
N LYS A 91 5.75 9.96 2.72
CA LYS A 91 6.34 11.30 2.75
C LYS A 91 6.68 11.86 1.37
N ASN A 92 6.97 11.01 0.38
CA ASN A 92 7.45 11.46 -0.93
C ASN A 92 6.38 12.33 -1.64
N PRO A 93 6.65 13.62 -1.91
CA PRO A 93 5.69 14.50 -2.60
C PRO A 93 5.46 14.06 -4.06
N ASN A 94 6.43 13.40 -4.68
CA ASN A 94 6.33 12.93 -6.06
C ASN A 94 5.39 11.71 -6.23
N ASN A 95 5.02 11.05 -5.12
CA ASN A 95 4.07 9.93 -5.13
C ASN A 95 2.62 10.44 -5.13
N VAL A 96 2.28 11.27 -6.12
CA VAL A 96 0.97 11.93 -6.25
C VAL A 96 -0.12 10.91 -6.55
N ASN A 97 0.16 9.99 -7.47
CA ASN A 97 -0.80 9.00 -7.98
C ASN A 97 -0.57 7.59 -7.40
N ASP A 98 -0.01 7.47 -6.19
CA ASP A 98 0.17 6.16 -5.57
C ASP A 98 -1.20 5.50 -5.32
N MET A 99 -1.29 4.22 -5.67
CA MET A 99 -2.53 3.46 -5.65
C MET A 99 -2.27 1.96 -5.49
N CYS A 100 -3.33 1.21 -5.19
CA CYS A 100 -3.19 -0.24 -5.08
C CYS A 100 -2.89 -0.87 -6.45
N VAL A 101 -2.28 -2.06 -6.44
CA VAL A 101 -1.91 -2.81 -7.66
C VAL A 101 -3.10 -2.99 -8.61
N HIS A 102 -4.31 -3.18 -8.06
CA HIS A 102 -5.52 -3.31 -8.85
C HIS A 102 -5.88 -2.02 -9.60
N CYS A 103 -5.93 -0.89 -8.91
CA CYS A 103 -6.16 0.41 -9.55
C CYS A 103 -5.06 0.71 -10.56
N GLN A 104 -3.81 0.44 -10.20
CA GLN A 104 -2.67 0.65 -11.09
C GLN A 104 -2.85 -0.12 -12.40
N HIS A 105 -3.27 -1.38 -12.31
CA HIS A 105 -3.54 -2.20 -13.48
C HIS A 105 -4.69 -1.63 -14.33
N LEU A 106 -5.80 -1.23 -13.70
CA LEU A 106 -6.96 -0.65 -14.39
C LEU A 106 -6.61 0.64 -15.13
N PHE A 107 -5.93 1.58 -14.47
CA PHE A 107 -5.52 2.84 -15.10
C PHE A 107 -4.50 2.61 -16.21
N SER A 108 -3.59 1.64 -16.04
CA SER A 108 -2.65 1.26 -17.10
C SER A 108 -3.36 0.72 -18.34
N GLN A 109 -4.43 -0.07 -18.17
CA GLN A 109 -5.26 -0.53 -19.28
C GLN A 109 -6.01 0.63 -19.95
N ARG A 110 -6.60 1.54 -19.17
CA ARG A 110 -7.29 2.73 -19.69
C ARG A 110 -6.35 3.61 -20.52
N ARG A 111 -5.14 3.89 -20.03
CA ARG A 111 -4.12 4.65 -20.77
C ARG A 111 -3.79 4.00 -22.11
N LYS A 112 -3.60 2.67 -22.14
CA LYS A 112 -3.38 1.92 -23.38
C LYS A 112 -4.56 2.01 -24.35
N ALA A 113 -5.79 1.95 -23.84
CA ALA A 113 -6.99 2.06 -24.67
C ALA A 113 -7.10 3.45 -25.31
N ILE A 114 -6.82 4.52 -24.55
CA ILE A 114 -6.80 5.89 -25.07
C ILE A 114 -5.73 6.03 -26.14
N PHE A 115 -4.49 5.62 -25.86
CA PHE A 115 -3.40 5.66 -26.84
C PHE A 115 -3.77 4.94 -28.15
N ARG A 116 -4.40 3.76 -28.07
CA ARG A 116 -4.85 3.00 -29.26
C ARG A 116 -5.96 3.70 -30.04
N THR A 117 -6.78 4.52 -29.38
CA THR A 117 -7.95 5.17 -29.98
C THR A 117 -7.60 6.54 -30.57
N THR A 118 -6.79 7.32 -29.84
CA THR A 118 -6.51 8.73 -30.18
C THR A 118 -5.06 8.98 -30.62
N GLY A 119 -4.15 8.01 -30.46
CA GLY A 119 -2.71 8.20 -30.67
C GLY A 119 -1.99 9.01 -29.58
N ASN A 120 -2.75 9.75 -28.76
CA ASN A 120 -2.22 10.57 -27.68
C ASN A 120 -1.80 9.74 -26.45
N ASP A 121 -0.64 10.07 -25.88
CA ASP A 121 -0.22 9.55 -24.58
C ASP A 121 -0.68 10.50 -23.46
N VAL A 122 -1.52 9.98 -22.57
CA VAL A 122 -2.18 10.77 -21.51
C VAL A 122 -1.49 10.49 -20.18
N ASP A 123 -1.23 11.54 -19.40
CA ASP A 123 -0.60 11.39 -18.10
C ASP A 123 -1.56 10.75 -17.08
N LEU A 124 -0.99 10.01 -16.12
CA LEU A 124 -1.78 9.38 -15.07
C LEU A 124 -2.50 10.41 -14.18
N SER A 125 -1.92 11.61 -14.01
CA SER A 125 -2.54 12.69 -13.24
C SER A 125 -3.81 13.22 -13.92
N GLU A 126 -3.83 13.23 -15.25
CA GLU A 126 -5.01 13.62 -16.03
C GLU A 126 -6.12 12.57 -15.93
N LEU A 127 -5.75 11.29 -15.98
CA LEU A 127 -6.72 10.18 -15.86
C LEU A 127 -7.33 10.05 -14.47
N THR A 128 -6.55 10.35 -13.44
CA THR A 128 -6.97 10.21 -12.03
C THR A 128 -7.57 11.49 -11.48
N GLY A 129 -7.32 12.63 -12.13
CA GLY A 129 -7.70 13.96 -11.65
C GLY A 129 -6.85 14.47 -10.48
N ILE A 130 -5.83 13.73 -10.05
CA ILE A 130 -4.98 14.07 -8.91
C ILE A 130 -3.68 14.67 -9.45
N LYS A 131 -3.53 15.99 -9.33
CA LYS A 131 -2.38 16.73 -9.87
C LYS A 131 -1.31 17.04 -8.83
N CYS A 132 -1.70 17.14 -7.58
CA CYS A 132 -0.81 17.50 -6.49
C CYS A 132 -1.09 16.65 -5.26
N LYS A 133 -0.06 16.55 -4.42
CA LYS A 133 -0.12 15.89 -3.11
C LYS A 133 0.22 16.92 -2.06
N THR A 134 -0.63 17.02 -1.03
CA THR A 134 -0.37 17.86 0.13
C THR A 134 0.90 17.38 0.83
N PRO A 135 1.94 18.21 0.99
CA PRO A 135 3.16 17.80 1.68
C PRO A 135 2.86 17.29 3.09
N LEU A 136 3.61 16.28 3.52
CA LEU A 136 3.48 15.71 4.86
C LEU A 136 4.75 16.02 5.66
N GLU A 137 4.66 17.03 6.51
CA GLU A 137 5.72 17.39 7.45
C GLU A 137 5.51 16.63 8.77
N ILE A 138 6.43 15.72 9.10
CA ILE A 138 6.40 15.00 10.37
C ILE A 138 7.40 15.67 11.30
N LYS A 139 6.91 16.18 12.42
CA LYS A 139 7.72 16.68 13.53
C LYS A 139 8.21 15.47 14.35
N GLU A 140 9.51 15.28 14.43
CA GLU A 140 10.13 14.22 15.24
C GLU A 140 10.14 14.57 16.72
#